data_AF-A0A5C9E7G4-F1
#
_entry.id   AF-A0A5C9E7G4-F1
#
_cell.length_a   1.000
_cell.length_b   1.000
_cell.length_c   1.000
_cell.angle_alpha   90.00
_cell.angle_beta   90.00
_cell.angle_gamma   90.00
#
_symmetry.space_group_name_H-M   'P 1'
#
loop_
_entity.id
_entity.type
_entity.pdbx_description
1 polymer ?
#
loop_
_entity_poly.entity_id
_entity_poly.type
_entity_poly.pdbx_seq_one_letter_code
_entity_poly.pdbx_strand_id
1 'polypeptide(L)' 'MSLCNNHLTELPESIGNLTSLLSLHLDNNDIAKLPMTMNRLIALKKLSLR' A
#
# COMPACT_ATOMS: atom_id res chain seq x y z
N MET A 1 -6.70 -0.09 -5.84
CA MET A 1 -5.49 -0.03 -6.68
C MET A 1 -4.75 -1.35 -6.55
N SER A 2 -4.32 -1.95 -7.66
CA SER A 2 -3.56 -3.20 -7.66
C SER A 2 -2.14 -2.93 -8.15
N LEU A 3 -1.17 -3.35 -7.34
CA LEU A 3 0.27 -3.32 -7.61
C LEU A 3 0.84 -4.72 -7.37
N CYS A 4 0.03 -5.76 -7.58
CA CYS A 4 0.44 -7.15 -7.40
C CYS A 4 1.56 -7.54 -8.40
N ASN A 5 2.42 -8.49 -8.00
CA ASN A 5 3.51 -8.99 -8.84
C ASN A 5 4.48 -7.89 -9.32
N ASN A 6 4.81 -6.96 -8.44
CA ASN A 6 5.91 -6.03 -8.69
C ASN A 6 7.09 -6.38 -7.76
N HIS A 7 8.30 -6.02 -8.14
CA HIS A 7 9.47 -6.18 -7.27
C HIS A 7 9.62 -4.96 -6.34
N LEU A 8 8.50 -4.47 -5.80
CA LEU A 8 8.53 -3.32 -4.91
C LEU A 8 9.11 -3.76 -3.56
N THR A 9 10.21 -3.14 -3.17
CA THR A 9 10.82 -3.33 -1.85
C THR A 9 10.26 -2.38 -0.80
N GLU A 10 9.69 -1.26 -1.25
CA GLU A 10 9.09 -0.21 -0.43
C GLU A 10 7.96 0.50 -1.19
N LEU A 11 7.10 1.19 -0.45
CA LEU A 11 6.11 2.11 -1.02
C LEU A 11 6.51 3.55 -0.71
N PRO A 12 6.27 4.49 -1.65
CA PRO A 12 6.55 5.89 -1.41
C PRO A 12 5.61 6.47 -0.34
N GLU A 13 6.09 7.46 0.41
CA GLU A 13 5.28 8.22 1.38
C GLU A 13 4.10 8.96 0.74
N SER A 14 4.11 9.14 -0.59
CA SER A 14 2.97 9.70 -1.33
C SER A 14 1.73 8.80 -1.30
N ILE A 15 1.87 7.50 -0.97
CA ILE A 15 0.71 6.59 -0.87
C ILE A 15 -0.30 7.11 0.17
N GLY A 16 0.16 7.73 1.26
CA GLY A 16 -0.73 8.28 2.29
C GLY A 16 -1.54 9.50 1.84
N ASN A 17 -1.26 10.06 0.66
CA ASN A 17 -2.13 11.09 0.08
C ASN A 17 -3.42 10.50 -0.53
N LEU A 18 -3.49 9.17 -0.69
CA LEU A 18 -4.66 8.48 -1.21
C LEU A 18 -5.71 8.26 -0.10
N THR A 19 -6.14 9.33 0.55
CA THR A 19 -7.06 9.29 1.72
C THR A 19 -8.40 8.62 1.43
N SER A 20 -8.85 8.62 0.17
CA SER A 20 -10.07 7.95 -0.31
C SER A 20 -9.85 6.51 -0.78
N LEU A 21 -8.64 5.96 -0.68
CA LEU A 21 -8.33 4.62 -1.16
C LEU A 21 -9.01 3.56 -0.30
N LEU A 22 -9.93 2.79 -0.89
CA LEU A 22 -10.67 1.74 -0.19
C LEU A 22 -9.95 0.40 -0.14
N SER A 23 -9.13 0.10 -1.15
CA SER A 23 -8.45 -1.19 -1.28
C SER A 23 -7.09 -1.06 -1.96
N LEU A 24 -6.08 -1.67 -1.36
CA LEU A 24 -4.70 -1.70 -1.82
C LEU A 24 -4.21 -3.15 -1.86
N HIS A 25 -3.86 -3.62 -3.05
CA HIS A 25 -3.35 -4.99 -3.25
C HIS A 25 -1.87 -4.92 -3.64
N LEU A 26 -1.03 -5.55 -2.83
CA LEU A 26 0.43 -5.56 -2.91
C LEU A 26 0.99 -6.98 -2.85
N ASP A 27 0.15 -7.98 -3.10
CA ASP A 27 0.53 -9.39 -3.10
C ASP A 27 1.69 -9.65 -4.08
N ASN A 28 2.57 -10.58 -3.73
CA ASN A 28 3.75 -10.93 -4.52
C ASN A 28 4.63 -9.70 -4.81
N ASN A 29 4.92 -8.94 -3.75
CA ASN A 29 5.98 -7.93 -3.73
C ASN A 29 6.95 -8.23 -2.59
N ASP A 30 8.16 -7.68 -2.68
CA ASP A 30 9.22 -7.84 -1.68
C ASP A 30 9.19 -6.72 -0.62
N ILE A 31 7.99 -6.24 -0.25
CA ILE A 31 7.83 -5.08 0.63
C ILE A 31 8.24 -5.45 2.04
N ALA A 32 9.42 -5.00 2.44
CA ALA A 32 9.95 -5.21 3.79
C ALA A 32 9.39 -4.20 4.80
N LYS A 33 9.00 -3.01 4.33
CA LYS A 33 8.52 -1.91 5.19
C LYS A 33 7.39 -1.14 4.51
N LEU A 34 6.40 -0.79 5.31
CA LEU A 34 5.34 0.14 4.92
C LEU A 34 5.72 1.57 5.33
N PRO A 35 5.36 2.60 4.55
CA PRO A 35 5.66 4.00 4.84
C PRO A 35 4.89 4.49 6.06
N MET A 36 5.42 5.48 6.77
CA MET A 36 4.78 5.99 8.00
C MET A 36 3.43 6.64 7.73
N THR A 37 3.24 7.17 6.52
CA THR A 37 1.99 7.77 6.05
C THR A 37 0.87 6.78 5.75
N MET A 38 1.06 5.46 5.92
CA MET A 38 -0.05 4.48 5.86
C MET A 38 -1.19 4.83 6.83
N ASN A 39 -0.88 5.50 7.94
CA ASN A 39 -1.88 5.99 8.89
C ASN A 39 -2.86 7.03 8.29
N ARG A 40 -2.52 7.66 7.16
CA ARG A 40 -3.38 8.63 6.45
C ARG A 40 -4.40 7.98 5.54
N LEU A 41 -4.29 6.68 5.27
CA LEU A 41 -5.24 5.91 4.47
C LEU A 41 -6.52 5.60 5.27
N ILE A 42 -7.19 6.65 5.75
CA ILE A 42 -8.33 6.56 6.66
C ILE A 42 -9.54 5.82 6.09
N ALA A 43 -9.68 5.79 4.76
CA ALA A 43 -10.77 5.08 4.08
C ALA A 43 -10.40 3.62 3.71
N LEU A 44 -9.18 3.16 4.00
CA LEU A 44 -8.71 1.84 3.59
C LEU A 44 -9.43 0.74 4.35
N LYS A 45 -10.13 -0.11 3.62
CA LYS A 45 -10.88 -1.25 4.17
C LYS A 45 -10.20 -2.59 3.90
N LYS A 46 -9.35 -2.65 2.88
CA LYS A 46 -8.65 -3.88 2.48
C LYS A 46 -7.21 -3.57 2.12
N LEU A 47 -6.29 -4.28 2.76
CA LEU A 47 -4.87 -4.30 2.46
C LEU A 47 -4.46 -5.75 2.27
N SER A 48 -3.83 -6.06 1.14
CA SER A 48 -3.33 -7.40 0.84
C SER A 48 -1.82 -7.34 0.64
N LEU A 49 -1.09 -8.08 1.48
CA LEU A 49 0.36 -8.19 1.54
C LEU A 49 0.65 -9.68 1.77
N ARG A 50 1.04 -10.39 0.72
CA ARG A 50 1.27 -11.84 0.77
C ARG A 50 2.56 -12.18 0.04
#